data_AF-A0A365T959-F1
#
_entry.id   AF-A0A365T959-F1
#
_cell.length_a   1.000
_cell.length_b   1.000
_cell.length_c   1.000
_cell.angle_alpha   90.00
_cell.angle_beta   90.00
_cell.angle_gamma   90.00
#
_symmetry.space_group_name_H-M   'P 1'
#
loop_
_entity.id
_entity.type
_entity.pdbx_description
1 polymer ?
#
loop_
_entity_poly.entity_id
_entity_poly.type
_entity_poly.pdbx_seq_one_letter_code
_entity_poly.pdbx_strand_id
1 'polypeptide(L)'
;MDDGRHYELEVTNGKDTTGSYEGSKQRERWLPVEATINRYVQQADLRDDDPLVGRSKRTVQYWVEQAAEQAAEETDDDDYRRVSTHDLRRCWANHLLVEENVSPRIVMALGGWSSYDAIEPYLAALTEMNIIELMSAVEL
;
A
#
# COMPACT_ATOMS: atom_id res chain seq x y z
N MET A 1 3.56 10.49 -23.73
CA MET A 1 2.18 10.99 -23.84
C MET A 1 1.50 10.55 -22.58
N ASP A 2 1.24 11.50 -21.70
CA ASP A 2 0.60 11.34 -20.41
C ASP A 2 -0.90 11.16 -20.63
N ASP A 3 -1.47 10.06 -20.14
CA ASP A 3 -2.90 9.74 -20.32
C ASP A 3 -3.82 10.57 -19.41
N GLY A 4 -3.22 11.46 -18.59
CA GLY A 4 -3.90 12.40 -17.72
C GLY A 4 -4.64 11.73 -16.56
N ARG A 5 -4.42 10.44 -16.32
CA ARG A 5 -5.03 9.70 -15.21
C ARG A 5 -4.02 9.27 -14.16
N HIS A 6 -2.72 9.34 -14.49
CA HIS A 6 -1.70 8.74 -13.66
C HIS A 6 -0.34 9.35 -13.91
N TYR A 7 0.37 9.72 -12.84
CA TYR A 7 1.75 10.16 -12.95
C TYR A 7 2.67 9.36 -12.03
N GLU A 8 3.96 9.43 -12.38
CA GLU A 8 5.05 8.60 -11.89
C GLU A 8 5.61 9.13 -10.57
N LEU A 9 5.67 8.29 -9.52
CA LEU A 9 6.32 8.64 -8.25
C LEU A 9 7.70 7.96 -8.16
N GLU A 10 8.75 8.76 -8.09
CA GLU A 10 10.11 8.28 -7.82
C GLU A 10 10.33 8.16 -6.30
N VAL A 11 10.51 6.92 -5.81
CA VAL A 11 10.93 6.68 -4.42
C VAL A 11 12.44 6.53 -4.37
N THR A 12 13.12 7.61 -3.95
CA THR A 12 14.59 7.69 -3.92
C THR A 12 15.21 7.00 -2.69
N ASN A 13 14.48 6.88 -1.58
CA ASN A 13 14.94 6.21 -0.36
C ASN A 13 13.80 5.44 0.32
N GLY A 14 13.87 4.11 0.31
CA GLY A 14 12.89 3.23 0.95
C GLY A 14 13.54 1.98 1.52
N LYS A 15 13.13 1.59 2.74
CA LYS A 15 13.57 0.36 3.39
C LYS A 15 13.09 -0.85 2.57
N ASP A 16 14.01 -1.62 1.98
CA ASP A 16 13.70 -2.91 1.37
C ASP A 16 13.45 -3.95 2.49
N THR A 17 12.83 -5.09 2.15
CA THR A 17 12.58 -6.22 3.08
C THR A 17 13.86 -6.78 3.71
N THR A 18 15.04 -6.42 3.18
CA THR A 18 16.37 -6.75 3.72
C THR A 18 16.80 -5.87 4.89
N GLY A 19 16.06 -4.81 5.21
CA GLY A 19 16.31 -3.95 6.37
C GLY A 19 17.44 -2.92 6.21
N SER A 20 18.12 -2.89 5.06
CA SER A 20 19.17 -1.92 4.75
C SER A 20 18.60 -0.62 4.16
N TYR A 21 19.22 0.51 4.52
CA TYR A 21 19.08 1.79 3.82
C TYR A 21 20.21 2.03 2.81
N GLU A 22 21.32 1.28 2.90
CA GLU A 22 22.37 1.30 1.87
C GLU A 22 21.92 0.46 0.67
N GLY A 23 21.88 1.08 -0.50
CA GLY A 23 21.42 0.45 -1.74
C GLY A 23 19.90 0.29 -1.81
N SER A 24 19.13 1.18 -1.16
CA SER A 24 17.68 1.22 -1.35
C SER A 24 17.38 1.29 -2.84
N LYS A 25 16.84 0.21 -3.39
CA LYS A 25 16.46 0.16 -4.80
C LYS A 25 15.54 1.33 -5.07
N GLN A 26 15.97 2.25 -5.94
CA GLN A 26 15.07 3.23 -6.53
C GLN A 26 13.91 2.46 -7.12
N ARG A 27 12.69 2.88 -6.81
CA ARG A 27 11.48 2.26 -7.34
C ARG A 27 10.59 3.36 -7.87
N GLU A 28 10.39 3.35 -9.18
CA GLU A 28 9.30 4.06 -9.83
C GLU A 28 8.01 3.30 -9.51
N ARG A 29 7.05 3.99 -8.90
CA ARG A 29 5.73 3.42 -8.65
C ARG A 29 4.67 4.23 -9.36
N TRP A 30 3.77 3.49 -9.97
CA TRP A 30 2.50 4.01 -10.42
C TRP A 30 1.51 4.03 -9.26
N LEU A 31 1.00 5.21 -8.92
CA LEU A 31 0.07 5.39 -7.81
C LEU A 31 -1.20 6.11 -8.29
N PRO A 32 -2.40 5.56 -8.02
CA PRO A 32 -3.66 6.23 -8.36
C PRO A 32 -3.97 7.45 -7.47
N VAL A 33 -3.09 7.76 -6.50
CA VAL A 33 -3.28 8.84 -5.51
C VAL A 33 -2.45 10.09 -5.80
N GLU A 34 -1.74 10.12 -6.92
CA GLU A 34 -0.78 11.18 -7.20
C GLU A 34 -1.46 12.56 -7.40
N ALA A 35 -2.65 12.62 -8.01
CA ALA A 35 -3.48 13.85 -8.01
C ALA A 35 -3.83 14.36 -6.60
N THR A 36 -4.04 13.46 -5.64
CA THR A 36 -4.29 13.80 -4.23
C THR A 36 -3.00 14.32 -3.57
N ILE A 37 -1.86 13.70 -3.86
CA ILE A 37 -0.54 14.15 -3.38
C ILE A 37 -0.23 15.55 -3.92
N ASN A 38 -0.38 15.78 -5.22
CA ASN A 38 -0.14 17.08 -5.85
C ASN A 38 -1.04 18.17 -5.28
N ARG A 39 -2.32 17.86 -5.05
CA ARG A 39 -3.24 18.78 -4.39
C ARG A 39 -2.77 19.12 -2.98
N TYR A 40 -2.31 18.13 -2.22
CA TYR A 40 -1.79 18.34 -0.88
C TYR A 40 -0.50 19.18 -0.89
N VAL A 41 0.44 18.88 -1.78
CA VAL A 41 1.68 19.66 -1.97
C VAL A 41 1.36 21.13 -2.23
N GLN A 42 0.43 21.41 -3.15
CA GLN A 42 -0.01 22.78 -3.46
C GLN A 42 -0.71 23.45 -2.28
N GLN A 43 -1.57 22.74 -1.55
CA GLN A 43 -2.31 23.29 -0.42
C GLN A 43 -1.42 23.55 0.81
N ALA A 44 -0.43 22.70 1.02
CA ALA A 44 0.53 22.79 2.11
C ALA A 44 1.77 23.64 1.77
N ASP A 45 1.83 24.19 0.54
CA ASP A 45 2.94 25.00 0.01
C ASP A 45 4.31 24.33 0.21
N LEU A 46 4.36 23.02 -0.08
CA LEU A 46 5.58 22.22 0.09
C LEU A 46 6.54 22.46 -1.05
N ARG A 47 7.82 22.63 -0.71
CA ARG A 47 8.93 22.69 -1.66
C ARG A 47 9.34 21.28 -2.08
N ASP A 48 10.09 21.17 -3.17
CA ASP A 48 10.56 19.88 -3.72
C ASP A 48 11.39 19.07 -2.71
N ASP A 49 12.05 19.73 -1.75
CA ASP A 49 12.86 19.12 -0.69
C ASP A 49 12.10 18.92 0.63
N ASP A 50 10.85 19.39 0.73
CA ASP A 50 10.04 19.21 1.93
C ASP A 50 9.47 17.78 2.01
N PRO A 51 9.49 17.15 3.19
CA PRO A 51 8.87 15.85 3.37
C PRO A 51 7.33 15.98 3.24
N LEU A 52 6.73 15.15 2.37
CA LEU A 52 5.25 15.04 2.24
C LEU A 52 4.58 14.84 3.60
N VAL A 53 5.18 14.02 4.45
CA VAL A 53 4.76 13.84 5.84
C VAL A 53 5.92 14.23 6.75
N GLY A 54 5.97 15.51 7.12
CA GLY A 54 6.97 16.07 8.05
C GLY A 54 6.81 15.62 9.51
N ARG A 55 6.52 14.34 9.76
CA ARG A 55 6.32 13.74 11.08
C ARG A 55 7.25 12.56 11.31
N SER A 56 7.55 12.32 12.58
CA SER A 56 8.35 11.16 12.95
C SER A 56 7.59 9.86 12.70
N LYS A 57 8.32 8.75 12.51
CA LYS A 57 7.75 7.41 12.45
C LYS A 57 6.81 7.11 13.63
N ARG A 58 7.22 7.51 14.85
CA ARG A 58 6.44 7.27 16.06
C ARG A 58 5.12 8.05 16.06
N THR A 59 5.11 9.25 15.48
CA THR A 59 3.90 10.06 15.33
C THR A 59 2.91 9.37 14.39
N VAL A 60 3.37 8.83 13.27
CA VAL A 60 2.51 8.10 12.33
C VAL A 60 1.94 6.83 12.98
N GLN A 61 2.77 6.09 13.73
CA GLN A 61 2.31 4.92 14.49
C GLN A 61 1.21 5.29 15.49
N TYR A 62 1.42 6.37 16.24
CA TYR A 62 0.44 6.87 17.20
C TYR A 62 -0.87 7.29 16.52
N TRP A 63 -0.84 7.92 15.34
CA TRP A 63 -2.07 8.23 14.59
C TRP A 63 -2.85 6.99 14.22
N VAL A 64 -2.17 5.91 13.82
CA VAL A 64 -2.83 4.62 13.52
C VAL A 64 -3.42 4.02 14.79
N GLU A 65 -2.70 4.05 15.91
CA GLU A 65 -3.21 3.58 17.21
C GLU A 65 -4.47 4.34 17.65
N GLN A 66 -4.49 5.67 17.47
CA GLN A 66 -5.68 6.49 17.79
C GLN A 66 -6.86 6.19 16.88
N ALA A 67 -6.62 6.04 15.57
CA ALA A 67 -7.67 5.66 14.62
C ALA A 67 -8.23 4.25 14.92
N ALA A 68 -7.35 3.32 15.31
CA ALA A 68 -7.71 1.97 15.71
C ALA A 68 -8.58 1.95 16.98
N GLU A 69 -8.24 2.77 17.99
CA GLU A 69 -9.05 2.90 19.20
C GLU A 69 -10.43 3.48 18.89
N GLN A 70 -10.49 4.55 18.09
CA GLN A 70 -11.76 5.15 17.68
C GLN A 70 -12.63 4.17 16.88
N ALA A 71 -12.03 3.40 15.97
CA ALA A 71 -12.76 2.38 15.24
C ALA A 71 -13.35 1.32 16.18
N ALA A 72 -12.57 0.85 17.17
CA ALA A 72 -13.06 -0.12 18.15
C ALA A 72 -14.28 0.38 18.93
N GLU A 73 -14.25 1.65 19.35
CA GLU A 73 -15.36 2.29 20.05
C GLU A 73 -16.60 2.47 19.16
N GLU A 74 -16.41 2.89 17.90
CA GLU A 74 -17.52 3.16 16.97
C GLU A 74 -18.21 1.88 16.47
N THR A 75 -17.45 0.79 16.31
CA THR A 75 -17.99 -0.48 15.81
C THR A 75 -18.33 -1.49 16.90
N ASP A 76 -18.03 -1.20 18.16
CA ASP A 76 -18.11 -2.14 19.29
C ASP A 76 -17.29 -3.42 19.03
N ASP A 77 -16.10 -3.26 18.43
CA ASP A 77 -15.20 -4.37 18.09
C ASP A 77 -13.77 -4.11 18.58
N ASP A 78 -13.43 -4.77 19.68
CA ASP A 78 -12.13 -4.68 20.33
C ASP A 78 -10.95 -5.16 19.47
N ASP A 79 -11.21 -5.91 18.39
CA ASP A 79 -10.15 -6.41 17.51
C ASP A 79 -9.44 -5.28 16.76
N TYR A 80 -10.12 -4.15 16.51
CA TYR A 80 -9.51 -2.97 15.91
C TYR A 80 -8.33 -2.44 16.74
N ARG A 81 -8.34 -2.59 18.07
CA ARG A 81 -7.22 -2.15 18.93
C ARG A 81 -5.89 -2.88 18.65
N ARG A 82 -5.92 -3.99 17.91
CA ARG A 82 -4.72 -4.75 17.52
C ARG A 82 -4.13 -4.27 16.19
N VAL A 83 -4.83 -3.38 15.47
CA VAL A 83 -4.39 -2.87 14.17
C VAL A 83 -3.15 -1.99 14.35
N SER A 84 -2.12 -2.29 13.56
CA SER A 84 -0.89 -1.51 13.49
C SER A 84 -0.66 -0.93 12.10
N THR A 85 0.33 -0.03 11.97
CA THR A 85 0.77 0.48 10.66
C THR A 85 1.17 -0.64 9.70
N HIS A 86 1.66 -1.77 10.22
CA HIS A 86 2.01 -2.91 9.39
C HIS A 86 0.76 -3.55 8.77
N ASP A 87 -0.33 -3.62 9.52
CA ASP A 87 -1.58 -4.23 9.06
C ASP A 87 -2.26 -3.40 7.97
N LEU A 88 -2.07 -2.07 7.96
CA LEU A 88 -2.49 -1.23 6.83
C LEU A 88 -1.82 -1.66 5.51
N ARG A 89 -0.52 -1.96 5.55
CA ARG A 89 0.21 -2.49 4.39
C ARG A 89 -0.29 -3.88 4.00
N ARG A 90 -0.60 -4.74 4.98
CA ARG A 90 -1.16 -6.09 4.73
C ARG A 90 -2.53 -6.02 4.06
N CYS A 91 -3.41 -5.18 4.60
CA CYS A 91 -4.75 -4.96 4.07
C CYS A 91 -4.69 -4.43 2.64
N TRP A 92 -3.83 -3.43 2.36
CA TRP A 92 -3.62 -2.93 1.01
C TRP A 92 -3.15 -4.03 0.04
N ALA A 93 -2.21 -4.88 0.48
CA ALA A 93 -1.75 -6.01 -0.34
C ALA A 93 -2.88 -7.00 -0.62
N ASN A 94 -3.62 -7.37 0.43
CA ASN A 94 -4.70 -8.35 0.34
C ASN A 94 -5.85 -7.86 -0.54
N HIS A 95 -6.30 -6.62 -0.38
CA HIS A 95 -7.31 -6.00 -1.24
C HIS A 95 -6.89 -6.07 -2.73
N LEU A 96 -5.66 -5.66 -3.05
CA LEU A 96 -5.18 -5.72 -4.44
C LEU A 96 -5.08 -7.16 -4.98
N LEU A 97 -4.63 -8.11 -4.16
CA LEU A 97 -4.41 -9.49 -4.59
C LEU A 97 -5.70 -10.30 -4.71
N VAL A 98 -6.63 -10.09 -3.78
CA VAL A 98 -7.79 -10.96 -3.58
C VAL A 98 -9.08 -10.33 -4.11
N GLU A 99 -9.29 -9.04 -3.87
CA GLU A 99 -10.52 -8.36 -4.25
C GLU A 99 -10.39 -7.79 -5.67
N GLU A 100 -9.28 -7.12 -5.98
CA GLU A 100 -9.04 -6.52 -7.31
C GLU A 100 -8.32 -7.47 -8.28
N ASN A 101 -7.93 -8.66 -7.81
CA ASN A 101 -7.22 -9.70 -8.57
C ASN A 101 -6.01 -9.18 -9.39
N VAL A 102 -5.27 -8.22 -8.81
CA VAL A 102 -4.05 -7.68 -9.41
C VAL A 102 -2.95 -8.72 -9.34
N SER A 103 -2.17 -8.84 -10.43
CA SER A 103 -1.06 -9.79 -10.50
C SER A 103 -0.11 -9.64 -9.29
N PRO A 104 0.28 -10.74 -8.63
CA PRO A 104 1.23 -10.68 -7.52
C PRO A 104 2.54 -9.98 -7.88
N ARG A 105 3.00 -10.06 -9.14
CA ARG A 105 4.21 -9.33 -9.58
C ARG A 105 4.04 -7.82 -9.54
N ILE A 106 2.87 -7.32 -9.91
CA ILE A 106 2.54 -5.90 -9.85
C ILE A 106 2.48 -5.47 -8.38
N VAL A 107 1.79 -6.23 -7.52
CA VAL A 107 1.72 -5.90 -6.08
C VAL A 107 3.10 -5.99 -5.42
N MET A 108 3.96 -6.92 -5.82
CA MET A 108 5.34 -7.03 -5.34
C MET A 108 6.19 -5.81 -5.74
N ALA A 109 6.14 -5.39 -7.00
CA ALA A 109 6.79 -4.16 -7.48
C ALA A 109 6.24 -2.93 -6.74
N LEU A 110 4.90 -2.92 -6.64
CA LEU A 110 4.00 -2.18 -5.75
C LEU A 110 4.60 -1.99 -4.37
N GLY A 111 4.26 -2.83 -3.40
CA GLY A 111 4.67 -2.62 -2.00
C GLY A 111 6.16 -2.80 -1.75
N GLY A 112 6.93 -3.32 -2.69
CA GLY A 112 8.35 -3.55 -2.52
C GLY A 112 8.67 -4.84 -1.76
N TRP A 113 8.01 -5.93 -2.14
CA TRP A 113 8.36 -7.28 -1.68
C TRP A 113 9.43 -7.88 -2.60
N SER A 114 10.43 -8.52 -2.01
CA SER A 114 11.59 -9.06 -2.73
C SER A 114 11.41 -10.48 -3.26
N SER A 115 10.41 -11.22 -2.76
CA SER A 115 10.17 -12.62 -3.11
C SER A 115 8.69 -12.99 -2.99
N TYR A 116 8.31 -14.09 -3.66
CA TYR A 116 6.97 -14.66 -3.55
C TYR A 116 6.69 -15.17 -2.12
N ASP A 117 7.66 -15.79 -1.46
CA ASP A 117 7.51 -16.22 -0.06
C ASP A 117 7.15 -15.05 0.88
N ALA A 118 7.57 -13.83 0.54
CA ALA A 118 7.27 -12.64 1.33
C ALA A 118 5.85 -12.09 1.09
N ILE A 119 5.20 -12.44 -0.03
CA ILE A 119 3.83 -12.03 -0.36
C ILE A 119 2.81 -13.17 -0.17
N GLU A 120 3.26 -14.43 -0.14
CA GLU A 120 2.45 -15.62 0.04
C GLU A 120 1.48 -15.53 1.24
N PRO A 121 1.87 -15.00 2.43
CA PRO A 121 0.94 -14.87 3.55
C PRO A 121 -0.27 -13.95 3.28
N TYR A 122 -0.25 -13.17 2.20
CA TYR A 122 -1.32 -12.25 1.80
C TYR A 122 -2.16 -12.76 0.63
N LEU A 123 -1.74 -13.85 -0.01
CA LEU A 123 -2.53 -14.57 -0.98
C LEU A 123 -3.58 -15.36 -0.18
N ALA A 124 -4.82 -14.88 -0.16
CA ALA A 124 -5.90 -15.72 0.35
C ALA A 124 -5.94 -17.02 -0.45
N ALA A 125 -6.29 -18.12 0.22
CA ALA A 125 -6.65 -19.33 -0.50
C ALA A 125 -7.78 -18.98 -1.48
N LEU A 126 -7.57 -19.24 -2.76
CA LEU A 126 -8.58 -19.00 -3.79
C LEU A 126 -9.86 -19.73 -3.38
N THR A 127 -10.97 -18.99 -3.27
CA THR A 127 -12.28 -19.62 -3.11
C THR A 127 -12.75 -20.17 -4.45
N GLU A 128 -13.62 -21.18 -4.43
CA GLU A 128 -14.21 -21.75 -5.65
C GLU A 128 -14.91 -20.67 -6.50
N MET A 129 -15.53 -19.68 -5.85
CA MET A 129 -16.18 -18.55 -6.51
C MET A 129 -15.18 -17.62 -7.21
N ASN A 130 -14.04 -17.30 -6.57
CA ASN A 130 -12.97 -16.53 -7.23
C ASN A 130 -12.43 -17.27 -8.46
N ILE A 131 -12.27 -18.60 -8.37
CA ILE A 131 -11.79 -19.40 -9.50
C ILE A 131 -12.78 -19.37 -10.67
N ILE A 132 -14.07 -19.56 -10.38
CA ILE A 132 -15.13 -19.54 -11.41
C ILE A 132 -15.18 -18.18 -12.09
N GLU A 133 -15.18 -17.09 -11.34
CA GLU A 133 -15.21 -15.73 -11.89
C GLU A 133 -14.01 -15.49 -12.81
N LEU A 134 -12.79 -15.77 -12.35
CA LEU A 134 -11.58 -15.52 -13.11
C LEU A 134 -11.49 -16.37 -14.37
N MET A 135 -11.86 -17.65 -14.28
CA MET A 135 -11.82 -18.55 -15.43
C MET A 135 -12.98 -18.31 -16.40
N SER A 136 -14.09 -17.71 -15.97
CA SER A 136 -15.23 -17.39 -16.84
C SER A 136 -14.92 -16.30 -17.87
N ALA A 137 -13.95 -15.42 -17.57
CA ALA A 137 -13.50 -14.36 -18.47
C ALA A 137 -12.41 -14.81 -19.46
N VAL A 138 -11.90 -16.05 -19.33
CA VAL A 138 -10.89 -16.61 -20.21
C VAL A 138 -11.57 -17.29 -21.40
N GLU A 139 -11.56 -16.64 -22.56
CA GLU A 139 -11.86 -17.31 -23.82
C GLU A 139 -10.65 -18.15 -24.25
N LEU A 140 -10.88 -19.46 -24.49
CA LEU A 140 -9.87 -20.43 -24.95
C LEU A 140 -9.91 -20.64 -26.46
#